data_AF-A0A8T5XLV1-F1
#
_entry.id   AF-A0A8T5XLV1-F1
#
_cell.length_a   1.000
_cell.length_b   1.000
_cell.length_c   1.000
_cell.angle_alpha   90.00
_cell.angle_beta   90.00
_cell.angle_gamma   90.00
#
_symmetry.space_group_name_H-M   'P 1'
#
loop_
_entity.id
_entity.type
_entity.pdbx_description
1 polymer ?
#
loop_
_entity_poly.entity_id
_entity_poly.type
_entity_poly.pdbx_seq_one_letter_code
_entity_poly.pdbx_strand_id
1 'polypeptide(L)'
;MNEFSRITKDWRNFNFFLKEIDEYTLNNLNEQDISLFMNLSNPSKSSIPNISNMLTSEYSYFLSEFDRIYTNIVKVSINKLPKMSKNELFYFQKDMTKAYNIFSSIQWKIASANQKKFTIILNFDKSKLREVIKILTKVENKLYKIN
;
A
#
# COMPACT_ATOMS: atom_id res chain seq x y z
N MET A 1 12.78 11.83 6.06
CA MET A 1 11.87 11.26 5.05
C MET A 1 10.46 11.41 5.57
N ASN A 2 9.53 12.03 4.83
CA ASN A 2 8.15 12.16 5.31
C ASN A 2 7.42 10.80 5.17
N GLU A 3 6.30 10.66 5.87
CA GLU A 3 5.57 9.40 5.96
C GLU A 3 4.98 8.95 4.62
N PHE A 4 4.53 9.90 3.79
CA PHE A 4 4.09 9.63 2.42
C PHE A 4 5.19 8.98 1.57
N SER A 5 6.42 9.48 1.68
CA SER A 5 7.58 8.87 1.01
C SER A 5 7.88 7.47 1.53
N ARG A 6 7.68 7.20 2.84
CA ARG A 6 7.82 5.85 3.39
C ARG A 6 6.74 4.90 2.86
N ILE A 7 5.46 5.29 2.96
CA ILE A 7 4.33 4.50 2.44
C ILE A 7 4.51 4.19 0.94
N THR A 8 4.94 5.19 0.16
CA THR A 8 5.22 5.02 -1.27
C THR A 8 6.35 4.02 -1.50
N LYS A 9 7.40 4.03 -0.67
CA LYS A 9 8.52 3.08 -0.76
C LYS A 9 8.09 1.65 -0.40
N ASP A 10 7.36 1.49 0.70
CA ASP A 10 6.91 0.18 1.18
C ASP A 10 5.94 -0.47 0.19
N TRP A 11 5.03 0.31 -0.39
CA TRP A 11 4.13 -0.17 -1.45
C TRP A 11 4.88 -0.49 -2.74
N ARG A 12 5.85 0.32 -3.15
CA ARG A 12 6.70 0.00 -4.30
C ARG A 12 7.41 -1.35 -4.12
N ASN A 13 7.96 -1.61 -2.92
CA ASN A 13 8.60 -2.88 -2.61
C ASN A 13 7.61 -4.04 -2.67
N PHE A 14 6.40 -3.86 -2.17
CA PHE A 14 5.35 -4.89 -2.26
C PHE A 14 4.95 -5.19 -3.70
N ASN A 15 4.76 -4.16 -4.55
CA ASN A 15 4.45 -4.38 -5.97
C ASN A 15 5.59 -5.08 -6.72
N PHE A 16 6.85 -4.78 -6.37
CA PHE A 16 8.01 -5.48 -6.92
C PHE A 16 7.99 -6.96 -6.54
N PHE A 17 7.74 -7.27 -5.26
CA PHE A 17 7.58 -8.64 -4.78
C PHE A 17 6.47 -9.41 -5.53
N LEU A 18 5.29 -8.79 -5.74
CA LEU A 18 4.22 -9.43 -6.50
C LEU A 18 4.63 -9.76 -7.94
N LYS A 19 5.44 -8.88 -8.56
CA LYS A 19 5.97 -9.09 -9.91
C LYS A 19 6.96 -10.26 -9.94
N GLU A 20 7.88 -10.32 -8.99
CA GLU A 20 8.83 -11.43 -8.89
C GLU A 20 8.10 -12.77 -8.70
N ILE A 21 7.04 -12.84 -7.89
CA ILE A 21 6.23 -14.06 -7.75
C ILE A 21 5.55 -14.46 -9.07
N ASP A 22 4.99 -13.50 -9.81
CA ASP A 22 4.35 -13.78 -11.12
C ASP A 22 5.36 -14.36 -12.12
N GLU A 23 6.60 -13.84 -12.11
CA GLU A 23 7.69 -14.29 -12.98
C GLU A 23 8.29 -15.65 -12.57
N TYR A 24 8.37 -15.95 -11.26
CA TYR A 24 8.99 -17.19 -10.75
C TYR A 24 8.08 -18.42 -10.74
N THR A 25 6.83 -18.31 -11.20
CA THR A 25 5.81 -19.38 -11.23
C THR A 25 5.44 -19.95 -9.84
N LEU A 26 4.20 -19.69 -9.42
CA LEU A 26 3.53 -20.16 -8.19
C LEU A 26 3.67 -21.64 -7.83
N ASN A 27 4.06 -22.53 -8.75
CA ASN A 27 3.94 -23.98 -8.57
C ASN A 27 4.82 -24.57 -7.45
N ASN A 28 5.79 -23.83 -6.92
CA ASN A 28 6.75 -24.33 -5.92
C ASN A 28 6.90 -23.44 -4.66
N LEU A 29 6.17 -22.32 -4.55
CA LEU A 29 6.31 -21.42 -3.40
C LEU A 29 5.36 -21.85 -2.27
N ASN A 30 5.93 -22.34 -1.17
CA ASN A 30 5.16 -22.60 0.05
C ASN A 30 5.00 -21.31 0.88
N GLU A 31 4.16 -21.36 1.92
CA GLU A 31 3.91 -20.20 2.82
C GLU A 31 5.20 -19.68 3.48
N GLN A 32 6.19 -20.54 3.72
CA GLN A 32 7.46 -20.18 4.37
C GLN A 32 8.35 -19.37 3.43
N ASP A 33 8.43 -19.76 2.15
CA ASP A 33 9.18 -19.01 1.13
C ASP A 33 8.55 -17.63 0.92
N ILE A 34 7.23 -17.56 0.80
CA ILE A 34 6.48 -16.29 0.67
C ILE A 34 6.70 -15.40 1.88
N SER A 35 6.66 -15.97 3.09
CA SER A 35 6.95 -15.24 4.33
C SER A 35 8.38 -14.72 4.37
N LEU A 36 9.37 -15.53 3.95
CA LEU A 36 10.77 -15.12 3.87
C LEU A 36 10.97 -13.98 2.86
N PHE A 37 10.42 -14.10 1.65
CA PHE A 37 10.46 -13.04 0.65
C PHE A 37 9.78 -11.76 1.13
N MET A 38 8.63 -11.85 1.81
CA MET A 38 7.96 -10.71 2.43
C MET A 38 8.82 -10.06 3.51
N ASN A 39 9.45 -10.85 4.38
CA ASN A 39 10.35 -10.33 5.42
C ASN A 39 11.56 -9.61 4.83
N LEU A 40 12.12 -10.12 3.73
CA LEU A 40 13.22 -9.46 2.99
C LEU A 40 12.75 -8.20 2.25
N SER A 41 11.53 -8.22 1.71
CA SER A 41 10.91 -7.08 1.00
C SER A 41 10.43 -5.98 1.96
N ASN A 42 10.28 -6.32 3.24
CA ASN A 42 9.95 -5.47 4.38
C ASN A 42 8.72 -4.53 4.19
N PRO A 43 7.58 -5.00 3.64
CA PRO A 43 6.42 -4.14 3.35
C PRO A 43 5.62 -3.73 4.59
N SER A 44 5.93 -4.29 5.77
CA SER A 44 5.09 -4.24 6.99
C SER A 44 5.54 -3.26 8.06
N LYS A 45 6.68 -2.56 7.91
CA LYS A 45 7.12 -1.53 8.88
C LYS A 45 6.51 -0.15 8.59
N SER A 46 5.19 -0.10 8.37
CA SER A 46 4.41 1.13 8.48
C SER A 46 4.06 1.36 9.95
N SER A 47 4.93 2.02 10.71
CA SER A 47 4.53 2.62 12.00
C SER A 47 4.33 4.12 11.76
N ILE A 48 3.12 4.52 11.42
CA ILE A 48 2.74 5.94 11.24
C ILE A 48 3.04 6.69 12.54
N PRO A 49 3.99 7.66 12.58
CA PRO A 49 4.03 8.62 13.68
C PRO A 49 2.71 9.38 13.68
N ASN A 50 2.08 9.54 14.83
CA ASN A 50 0.76 10.17 14.95
C ASN A 50 0.82 11.65 14.48
N ILE A 51 0.62 11.92 13.19
CA ILE A 51 0.58 13.29 12.63
C ILE A 51 -0.80 13.94 12.78
N SER A 52 -1.61 13.46 13.75
CA SER A 52 -2.93 14.01 14.06
C SER A 52 -2.93 15.52 14.27
N ASN A 53 -1.77 16.10 14.60
CA ASN A 53 -1.60 17.53 14.85
C ASN A 53 -1.25 18.39 13.62
N MET A 54 -1.02 17.82 12.42
CA MET A 54 -0.61 18.60 11.23
C MET A 54 -1.48 18.42 9.99
N LEU A 55 -2.49 17.55 10.03
CA LEU A 55 -3.38 17.28 8.90
C LEU A 55 -4.80 17.75 9.21
N THR A 56 -5.52 18.25 8.20
CA THR A 56 -6.96 18.47 8.34
C THR A 56 -7.64 17.13 8.63
N SER A 57 -8.71 17.14 9.43
CA SER A 57 -9.43 15.94 9.88
C SER A 57 -9.75 14.93 8.76
N GLU A 58 -10.11 15.40 7.56
CA GLU A 58 -10.45 14.55 6.41
C GLU A 58 -9.26 13.74 5.86
N TYR A 59 -8.03 14.27 5.92
CA TYR A 59 -6.84 13.55 5.43
C TYR A 59 -6.29 12.57 6.45
N SER A 60 -6.44 12.88 7.74
CA SER A 60 -6.19 11.92 8.81
C SER A 60 -7.08 10.69 8.65
N TYR A 61 -8.37 10.89 8.34
CA TYR A 61 -9.29 9.78 8.06
C TYR A 61 -8.83 8.93 6.88
N PHE A 62 -8.50 9.55 5.73
CA PHE A 62 -8.00 8.82 4.57
C PHE A 62 -6.75 7.99 4.91
N LEU A 63 -5.77 8.57 5.59
CA LEU A 63 -4.53 7.85 5.91
C LEU A 63 -4.76 6.68 6.85
N SER A 64 -5.62 6.86 7.86
CA SER A 64 -6.01 5.77 8.76
C SER A 64 -6.75 4.65 8.02
N GLU A 65 -7.66 5.00 7.11
CA GLU A 65 -8.40 4.01 6.32
C GLU A 65 -7.48 3.28 5.33
N PHE A 66 -6.59 4.02 4.66
CA PHE A 66 -5.57 3.48 3.79
C PHE A 66 -4.67 2.48 4.52
N ASP A 67 -4.08 2.88 5.64
CA ASP A 67 -3.12 2.06 6.40
C ASP A 67 -3.79 0.78 6.92
N ARG A 68 -5.04 0.88 7.39
CA ARG A 68 -5.85 -0.27 7.79
C ARG A 68 -6.02 -1.26 6.65
N ILE A 69 -6.50 -0.82 5.48
CA ILE A 69 -6.79 -1.71 4.35
C ILE A 69 -5.50 -2.30 3.77
N TYR A 70 -4.47 -1.47 3.57
CA TYR A 70 -3.20 -1.91 3.03
C TYR A 70 -2.52 -2.95 3.94
N THR A 71 -2.52 -2.71 5.25
CA THR A 71 -1.99 -3.67 6.23
C THR A 71 -2.75 -5.00 6.19
N ASN A 72 -4.07 -4.97 6.05
CA ASN A 72 -4.88 -6.17 5.91
C ASN A 72 -4.53 -6.94 4.63
N ILE A 73 -4.43 -6.25 3.49
CA ILE A 73 -4.03 -6.85 2.21
C ILE A 73 -2.69 -7.56 2.35
N VAL A 74 -1.68 -6.89 2.89
CA VAL A 74 -0.33 -7.48 3.08
C VAL A 74 -0.41 -8.70 3.98
N LYS A 75 -1.07 -8.62 5.14
CA LYS A 75 -1.20 -9.75 6.08
C LYS A 75 -1.91 -10.95 5.46
N VAL A 76 -3.03 -10.72 4.77
CA VAL A 76 -3.84 -11.79 4.16
C VAL A 76 -3.13 -12.41 2.96
N SER A 77 -2.34 -11.62 2.22
CA SER A 77 -1.61 -12.09 1.04
C SER A 77 -0.65 -13.24 1.36
N ILE A 78 -0.03 -13.26 2.54
CA ILE A 78 0.89 -14.35 2.95
C ILE A 78 0.24 -15.72 2.78
N ASN A 79 -1.01 -15.86 3.21
CA ASN A 79 -1.72 -17.13 3.23
C ASN A 79 -2.50 -17.39 1.93
N LYS A 80 -2.77 -16.33 1.15
CA LYS A 80 -3.60 -16.44 -0.07
C LYS A 80 -2.77 -16.56 -1.33
N LEU A 81 -1.59 -15.95 -1.40
CA LEU A 81 -0.69 -16.03 -2.55
C LEU A 81 -0.40 -17.48 -2.99
N PRO A 82 -0.07 -18.44 -2.11
CA PRO A 82 0.20 -19.83 -2.54
C PRO A 82 -1.02 -20.53 -3.16
N LYS A 83 -2.22 -20.01 -2.92
CA LYS A 83 -3.49 -20.59 -3.34
C LYS A 83 -4.08 -19.91 -4.58
N MET A 84 -3.47 -18.80 -5.01
CA MET A 84 -3.94 -18.09 -6.20
C MET A 84 -3.61 -18.88 -7.45
N SER A 85 -4.56 -18.96 -8.37
CA SER A 85 -4.26 -19.23 -9.76
C SER A 85 -3.42 -18.11 -10.36
N LYS A 86 -2.72 -18.40 -11.46
CA LYS A 86 -1.94 -17.39 -12.21
C LYS A 86 -2.79 -16.18 -12.62
N ASN A 87 -4.04 -16.42 -13.03
CA ASN A 87 -4.96 -15.34 -13.40
C ASN A 87 -5.33 -14.47 -12.19
N GLU A 88 -5.58 -15.07 -11.03
CA GLU A 88 -5.87 -14.33 -9.80
C GLU A 88 -4.68 -13.48 -9.35
N LEU A 89 -3.47 -14.04 -9.40
CA LEU A 89 -2.24 -13.31 -9.09
C LEU A 89 -2.02 -12.13 -10.05
N PHE A 90 -2.17 -12.35 -11.36
CA PHE A 90 -2.04 -11.30 -12.36
C PHE A 90 -3.02 -10.14 -12.11
N TYR A 91 -4.31 -10.44 -11.87
CA TYR A 91 -5.30 -9.40 -11.60
C TYR A 91 -5.06 -8.71 -10.25
N PHE A 92 -4.61 -9.44 -9.24
CA PHE A 92 -4.23 -8.88 -7.95
C PHE A 92 -3.08 -7.88 -8.09
N GLN A 93 -1.99 -8.27 -8.76
CA GLN A 93 -0.85 -7.41 -9.04
C GLN A 93 -1.26 -6.18 -9.87
N LYS A 94 -2.09 -6.38 -10.90
CA LYS A 94 -2.60 -5.29 -11.74
C LYS A 94 -3.39 -4.26 -10.94
N ASP A 95 -4.32 -4.70 -10.09
CA ASP A 95 -5.15 -3.81 -9.27
C ASP A 95 -4.29 -3.07 -8.21
N MET A 96 -3.32 -3.76 -7.58
CA MET A 96 -2.37 -3.15 -6.65
C MET A 96 -1.47 -2.10 -7.32
N THR A 97 -0.98 -2.40 -8.52
CA THR A 97 -0.17 -1.47 -9.32
C THR A 97 -0.97 -0.25 -9.74
N LYS A 98 -2.24 -0.44 -10.14
CA LYS A 98 -3.14 0.68 -10.47
C LYS A 98 -3.32 1.62 -9.29
N ALA A 99 -3.65 1.09 -8.11
CA ALA A 99 -3.83 1.89 -6.90
C ALA A 99 -2.53 2.64 -6.52
N TYR A 100 -1.37 1.98 -6.63
CA TYR A 100 -0.07 2.61 -6.41
C TYR A 100 0.23 3.76 -7.38
N ASN A 101 -0.07 3.60 -8.67
CA ASN A 101 0.16 4.66 -9.66
C ASN A 101 -0.70 5.90 -9.38
N ILE A 102 -1.95 5.70 -8.94
CA ILE A 102 -2.81 6.80 -8.53
C ILE A 102 -2.21 7.49 -7.29
N PHE A 103 -1.86 6.71 -6.26
CA PHE A 103 -1.31 7.22 -5.01
C PHE A 103 0.03 7.95 -5.19
N SER A 104 0.94 7.40 -5.99
CA SER A 104 2.25 8.02 -6.25
C SER A 104 2.17 9.27 -7.13
N SER A 105 1.09 9.45 -7.90
CA SER A 105 0.83 10.69 -8.64
C SER A 105 0.41 11.87 -7.75
N ILE A 106 0.16 11.62 -6.46
CA ILE A 106 -0.33 12.62 -5.53
C ILE A 106 0.84 13.52 -5.09
N GLN A 107 0.81 14.77 -5.55
CA GLN A 107 1.82 15.75 -5.20
C GLN A 107 1.63 16.23 -3.76
N TRP A 108 2.73 16.32 -3.02
CA TRP A 108 2.79 16.97 -1.72
C TRP A 108 3.82 18.11 -1.77
N LYS A 109 3.52 19.23 -1.10
CA LYS A 109 4.43 20.37 -1.01
C LYS A 109 4.65 20.75 0.45
N ILE A 110 5.87 21.12 0.79
CA ILE A 110 6.16 21.77 2.07
C ILE A 110 5.93 23.26 1.83
N ALA A 111 5.03 23.88 2.59
CA ALA A 111 4.72 25.29 2.43
C ALA A 111 5.22 26.05 3.65
N SER A 112 6.34 26.73 3.47
CA SER A 112 6.94 27.69 4.41
C SER A 112 7.52 27.09 5.70
N ALA A 113 8.79 27.42 5.91
CA ALA A 113 9.45 27.41 7.19
C ALA A 113 9.53 28.87 7.66
N ASN A 114 8.49 29.38 8.33
CA ASN A 114 8.70 30.55 9.17
C ASN A 114 9.43 30.08 10.42
N GLN A 115 10.39 30.89 10.89
CA GLN A 115 11.53 30.59 11.80
C GLN A 115 11.25 29.80 13.10
N LYS A 116 10.03 29.29 13.36
CA LYS A 116 9.68 28.43 14.49
C LYS A 116 8.78 27.21 14.16
N LYS A 117 8.18 27.09 12.96
CA LYS A 117 7.33 25.94 12.59
C LYS A 117 7.36 25.65 11.09
N PHE A 118 7.57 24.38 10.72
CA PHE A 118 7.33 23.88 9.37
C PHE A 118 5.83 23.63 9.20
N THR A 119 5.23 24.19 8.17
CA THR A 119 3.87 23.83 7.76
C THR A 119 3.95 22.97 6.50
N ILE A 120 3.44 21.74 6.58
CA ILE A 120 3.30 20.86 5.41
C ILE A 120 1.89 21.09 4.86
N ILE A 121 1.78 21.69 3.66
CA ILE A 121 0.48 21.79 2.98
C ILE A 121 0.37 20.62 2.02
N LEU A 122 -0.39 19.61 2.45
CA LEU A 122 -0.75 18.51 1.59
C LEU A 122 -1.96 18.91 0.76
N ASN A 123 -1.70 19.25 -0.51
CA ASN A 123 -2.75 19.57 -1.46
C ASN A 123 -3.17 18.31 -2.22
N PHE A 124 -4.01 17.52 -1.57
CA PHE A 124 -4.46 16.25 -2.13
C PHE A 124 -5.67 16.42 -3.04
N ASP A 125 -5.62 15.78 -4.20
CA ASP A 125 -6.83 15.53 -4.98
C ASP A 125 -7.67 14.46 -4.26
N LYS A 126 -8.70 14.91 -3.55
CA LYS A 126 -9.61 14.05 -2.77
C LYS A 126 -10.24 12.95 -3.63
N SER A 127 -10.47 13.21 -4.92
CA SER A 127 -11.06 12.21 -5.82
C SER A 127 -10.10 11.02 -6.02
N LYS A 128 -8.81 11.29 -6.18
CA LYS A 128 -7.76 10.26 -6.30
C LYS A 128 -7.59 9.47 -5.00
N LEU A 129 -7.61 10.14 -3.86
CA LEU A 129 -7.57 9.48 -2.55
C LEU A 129 -8.73 8.48 -2.39
N ARG A 130 -9.96 8.91 -2.69
CA ARG A 130 -11.14 8.03 -2.65
C ARG A 130 -11.05 6.90 -3.65
N GLU A 131 -10.50 7.14 -4.83
CA GLU A 131 -10.29 6.08 -5.83
C GLU A 131 -9.30 5.01 -5.33
N VAL A 132 -8.21 5.42 -4.68
CA VAL A 132 -7.24 4.49 -4.09
C VAL A 132 -7.92 3.58 -3.06
N ILE A 133 -8.66 4.15 -2.10
CA ILE A 133 -9.40 3.36 -1.10
C ILE A 133 -10.35 2.39 -1.79
N LYS A 134 -11.13 2.85 -2.77
CA LYS A 134 -12.09 2.03 -3.50
C LYS A 134 -11.44 0.84 -4.21
N ILE A 135 -10.25 1.02 -4.80
CA ILE A 135 -9.52 -0.08 -5.44
C ILE A 135 -9.01 -1.06 -4.37
N LEU A 136 -8.40 -0.55 -3.30
CA LEU A 136 -7.87 -1.40 -2.23
C LEU A 136 -8.96 -2.21 -1.53
N THR A 137 -10.13 -1.62 -1.23
CA THR A 137 -11.26 -2.38 -0.67
C THR A 137 -11.73 -3.48 -1.60
N LYS A 138 -11.74 -3.25 -2.92
CA LYS A 138 -12.08 -4.31 -3.89
C LYS A 138 -11.03 -5.43 -3.89
N VAL A 139 -9.75 -5.07 -3.81
CA VAL A 139 -8.64 -6.03 -3.72
C VAL A 139 -8.75 -6.87 -2.45
N GLU A 140 -8.91 -6.23 -1.29
CA GLU A 140 -9.11 -6.89 0.01
C GLU A 140 -10.28 -7.88 -0.05
N ASN A 141 -11.44 -7.46 -0.57
CA ASN A 141 -12.61 -8.33 -0.72
C ASN A 141 -12.39 -9.51 -1.67
N LYS A 142 -11.60 -9.34 -2.73
CA LYS A 142 -11.24 -10.46 -3.64
C LYS A 142 -10.31 -11.44 -2.94
N LEU A 143 -9.29 -10.95 -2.23
CA LEU A 143 -8.34 -11.76 -1.46
C LEU A 143 -9.04 -12.68 -0.46
N TYR A 144 -10.07 -12.19 0.24
CA TYR A 144 -10.83 -12.99 1.19
C TYR A 144 -11.68 -14.11 0.56
N LYS A 145 -11.94 -14.05 -0.75
CA LYS A 145 -12.74 -15.06 -1.48
C LYS A 145 -11.90 -16.21 -2.04
N ILE A 146 -10.58 -16.11 -2.01
CA ILE A 146 -9.66 -17.16 -2.46
C ILE A 146 -9.61 -18.22 -1.36
N ASN A 147 -9.91 -19.48 -1.68
CA ASN A 147 -10.01 -20.58 -0.70
C ASN A 147 -8.64 -21.17 -0.38
#